data_AF-A0A6J4QRI3-F1
#
_entry.id   AF-A0A6J4QRI3-F1
#
_cell.length_a   1.000
_cell.length_b   1.000
_cell.length_c   1.000
_cell.angle_alpha   90.00
_cell.angle_beta   90.00
_cell.angle_gamma   90.00
#
_symmetry.space_group_name_H-M   'P 1'
#
loop_
_entity.id
_entity.type
_entity.pdbx_description
1 polymer ?
#
loop_
_entity_poly.entity_id
_entity_poly.type
_entity_poly.pdbx_seq_one_letter_code
_entity_poly.pdbx_strand_id
1 'polypeptide(L)' 'MRRERGLTLEELAGRSGVSRAMISKLERGEKNPTLVVAAKVAEGLGITLSQLMGIEERREVVVVPRERRM' A
#
# COMPACT_ATOMS: atom_id res chain seq x y z
N MET A 1 0.62 6.89 -3.96
CA MET A 1 0.24 6.23 -5.24
C MET A 1 1.40 6.21 -6.26
N ARG A 2 1.30 5.43 -7.36
CA ARG A 2 2.40 5.25 -8.34
C ARG A 2 2.90 6.58 -8.93
N ARG A 3 2.00 7.56 -9.12
CA ARG A 3 2.30 8.88 -9.70
C ARG A 3 3.23 9.68 -8.79
N GLU A 4 3.06 9.59 -7.48
CA GLU A 4 3.97 10.20 -6.49
C GLU A 4 5.37 9.59 -6.54
N ARG A 5 5.50 8.38 -7.10
CA ARG A 5 6.78 7.67 -7.30
C ARG A 5 7.32 7.83 -8.72
N GLY A 6 6.70 8.67 -9.55
CA GLY A 6 7.10 8.87 -10.95
C GLY A 6 6.90 7.66 -11.86
N LEU A 7 6.11 6.66 -11.44
CA LEU A 7 5.93 5.41 -12.19
C LEU A 7 4.79 5.52 -13.21
N THR A 8 5.07 5.11 -14.43
CA THR A 8 4.09 4.78 -15.46
C THR A 8 3.32 3.49 -15.09
N LEU A 9 2.22 3.23 -15.81
CA LEU A 9 1.49 1.97 -15.64
C LEU A 9 2.31 0.76 -16.12
N GLU A 10 3.11 0.93 -17.18
CA GLU A 10 3.99 -0.13 -17.73
C GLU A 10 5.04 -0.54 -16.69
N GLU A 11 5.69 0.44 -16.06
CA GLU A 11 6.73 0.18 -15.06
C GLU A 11 6.18 -0.51 -13.82
N LEU A 12 5.02 -0.07 -13.32
CA LEU A 12 4.39 -0.76 -12.19
C LEU A 12 3.92 -2.16 -12.58
N ALA A 13 3.45 -2.37 -13.81
CA ALA A 13 3.09 -3.70 -14.31
C ALA A 13 4.29 -4.64 -14.31
N GLY A 14 5.44 -4.18 -14.80
CA GLY A 14 6.68 -4.94 -14.78
C GLY A 14 7.14 -5.28 -13.36
N ARG A 15 7.07 -4.31 -12.43
CA ARG A 15 7.50 -4.51 -11.03
C ARG A 15 6.59 -5.43 -10.23
N SER A 16 5.27 -5.35 -10.45
CA SER A 16 4.28 -6.12 -9.68
C SER A 16 3.91 -7.47 -10.31
N GLY A 17 4.23 -7.68 -11.59
CA GLY A 17 3.71 -8.82 -12.36
C GLY A 17 2.19 -8.80 -12.53
N VAL A 18 1.55 -7.64 -12.32
CA VAL A 18 0.12 -7.43 -12.54
C VAL A 18 -0.07 -6.68 -13.85
N SER A 19 -1.08 -7.06 -14.64
CA SER A 19 -1.27 -6.44 -15.95
C SER A 19 -1.55 -4.93 -15.85
N ARG A 20 -1.05 -4.17 -16.84
CA ARG A 20 -1.29 -2.72 -16.99
C ARG A 20 -2.77 -2.37 -16.88
N ALA A 21 -3.63 -3.18 -17.51
CA ALA A 21 -5.08 -3.01 -17.49
C ALA A 21 -5.69 -3.22 -16.10
N MET A 22 -5.20 -4.19 -15.32
CA MET A 22 -5.66 -4.42 -13.95
C MET A 22 -5.23 -3.29 -13.02
N ILE A 23 -3.97 -2.83 -13.11
CA ILE A 23 -3.50 -1.65 -12.36
C ILE A 23 -4.34 -0.43 -12.70
N SER A 24 -4.61 -0.20 -14.00
CA SER A 24 -5.46 0.89 -14.44
C SER A 24 -6.87 0.83 -13.84
N LYS A 25 -7.47 -0.36 -13.72
CA LYS A 25 -8.78 -0.56 -13.08
C LYS A 25 -8.73 -0.31 -11.57
N LEU A 26 -7.66 -0.75 -10.92
CA LEU A 26 -7.43 -0.53 -9.48
C LEU A 26 -7.34 0.96 -9.16
N GLU A 27 -6.60 1.73 -9.95
CA GLU A 27 -6.48 3.18 -9.73
C GLU A 27 -7.79 3.94 -9.93
N ARG A 28 -8.72 3.40 -10.72
CA ARG A 28 -10.06 3.98 -10.92
C ARG A 28 -11.11 3.47 -9.91
N GLY A 29 -10.74 2.55 -9.01
CA GLY A 29 -11.68 1.97 -8.04
C GLY A 29 -12.76 1.06 -8.67
N GLU A 30 -12.57 0.62 -9.92
CA GLU A 30 -13.60 -0.12 -10.67
C GLU A 30 -13.73 -1.59 -10.26
N LYS A 31 -12.74 -2.13 -9.51
CA LYS A 31 -12.73 -3.53 -9.06
C LYS A 31 -12.11 -3.68 -7.67
N ASN A 32 -12.68 -4.59 -6.88
CA ASN A 32 -12.03 -5.13 -5.70
C ASN A 32 -10.98 -6.18 -6.13
N PRO A 33 -9.66 -5.92 -5.94
CA PRO A 33 -8.62 -6.91 -6.20
C PRO A 33 -8.76 -8.10 -5.26
N THR A 34 -8.25 -9.26 -5.68
CA THR A 34 -7.95 -10.33 -4.73
C THR A 34 -6.78 -9.89 -3.83
N LEU A 35 -6.67 -10.52 -2.66
CA LEU A 35 -5.55 -10.27 -1.74
C LEU A 35 -4.19 -10.43 -2.43
N VAL A 36 -4.06 -11.43 -3.30
CA VAL A 36 -2.83 -11.71 -4.07
C VAL A 36 -2.49 -10.56 -5.01
N VAL A 37 -3.48 -10.01 -5.73
CA VAL A 37 -3.24 -8.88 -6.64
C VAL A 37 -2.87 -7.63 -5.84
N ALA A 38 -3.55 -7.37 -4.72
CA ALA A 38 -3.23 -6.25 -3.85
C ALA A 38 -1.80 -6.36 -3.30
N ALA A 39 -1.40 -7.54 -2.82
CA ALA A 39 -0.05 -7.80 -2.31
C ALA A 39 1.03 -7.55 -3.38
N LYS A 40 0.82 -8.07 -4.60
CA LYS A 40 1.74 -7.84 -5.73
C LYS A 40 1.88 -6.37 -6.10
N VAL A 41 0.78 -5.62 -6.09
CA VAL A 41 0.82 -4.17 -6.35
C VAL A 41 1.55 -3.43 -5.23
N ALA A 42 1.33 -3.81 -3.97
CA ALA A 42 2.05 -3.23 -2.83
C ALA A 42 3.56 -3.46 -2.94
N GLU A 43 3.96 -4.69 -3.27
CA GLU A 43 5.36 -5.06 -3.55
C GLU A 43 5.95 -4.22 -4.69
N GLY A 44 5.25 -4.10 -5.82
CA GLY A 44 5.70 -3.28 -6.95
C GLY A 44 5.79 -1.77 -6.65
N LEU A 45 5.07 -1.29 -5.62
CA LEU A 45 5.12 0.08 -5.11
C LEU A 45 6.16 0.28 -3.99
N GLY A 46 6.76 -0.79 -3.49
CA GLY A 46 7.69 -0.76 -2.36
C GLY A 46 7.03 -0.37 -1.04
N ILE A 47 5.77 -0.74 -0.84
CA ILE A 47 5.02 -0.48 0.40
C ILE A 47 4.42 -1.77 0.95
N THR A 48 4.01 -1.72 2.21
CA THR A 48 3.26 -2.81 2.82
C THR A 48 1.82 -2.86 2.30
N LEU A 49 1.20 -4.03 2.38
CA LEU A 49 -0.21 -4.19 2.04
C LEU A 49 -1.11 -3.33 2.93
N SER A 50 -0.80 -3.18 4.22
CA SER A 50 -1.54 -2.30 5.14
C SER A 50 -1.48 -0.83 4.71
N GLN A 51 -0.30 -0.35 4.29
CA GLN A 51 -0.16 0.99 3.70
C GLN A 51 -0.97 1.14 2.40
N LEU A 52 -0.99 0.12 1.54
CA LEU A 52 -1.82 0.14 0.32
C LEU A 52 -3.32 0.21 0.65
N MET A 53 -3.75 -0.46 1.73
CA MET A 53 -5.15 -0.50 2.18
C MET A 53 -5.54 0.70 3.06
N GLY A 54 -4.63 1.63 3.34
CA GLY A 54 -4.91 2.76 4.22
C GLY A 54 -5.16 2.37 5.68
N ILE A 55 -4.66 1.19 6.10
CA ILE A 55 -4.74 0.75 7.49
C ILE A 55 -3.60 1.46 8.23
N GLU A 56 -3.91 2.59 8.85
CA GLU A 56 -2.98 3.31 9.72
C GLU A 56 -2.85 2.56 11.06
N GLU A 57 -1.63 2.18 11.42
CA GLU A 57 -1.32 1.76 12.79
C GLU A 57 -1.44 2.98 13.70
N ARG A 58 -2.60 3.13 14.34
CA ARG A 58 -2.82 4.15 15.36
C ARG A 58 -1.97 3.80 16.58
N ARG A 59 -0.72 4.28 16.61
CA ARG A 59 0.15 4.17 17.78
C ARG A 59 -0.28 5.18 18.82
N GLU A 60 -1.05 4.74 19.80
CA GLU A 60 -1.31 5.54 21.00
C GLU A 60 -0.02 5.61 21.83
N VAL A 61 0.59 6.80 21.90
CA VAL A 61 1.71 7.04 22.80
C VAL A 61 1.15 7.24 24.21
N VAL A 62 1.26 6.22 25.05
CA VAL A 62 0.99 6.36 26.48
C VAL A 62 2.22 6.97 27.13
N VAL A 63 2.15 8.25 27.49
CA VAL A 63 3.14 8.88 28.36
C VAL A 63 2.98 8.29 29.75
N VAL A 64 3.94 7.48 30.21
CA VAL A 64 3.98 6.99 31.59
C VAL A 64 4.69 8.04 32.45
N PRO A 65 3.98 8.71 33.39
CA PRO A 65 4.61 9.67 34.30
C PRO A 65 5.72 9.00 35.11
N ARG A 66 6.83 9.72 35.27
CA ARG A 66 8.08 9.21 35.87
C ARG A 66 7.89 8.73 37.30
N GLU A 67 6.84 9.18 37.98
CA GLU A 67 6.49 8.79 39.36
C GLU A 67 5.99 7.34 39.49
N ARG A 68 5.66 6.66 38.38
CA ARG A 68 5.15 5.26 38.39
C ARG A 68 6.20 4.19 38.05
N ARG A 69 7.50 4.54 38.01
CA ARG A 69 8.62 3.60 37.76
C ARG A 69 9.29 3.09 39.05
N MET A 70 8.53 2.98 40.15
CA MET A 70 9.02 2.33 41.39
C MET A 70 8.86 0.82 41.29
#